data_AF-C1N0U8-F1
#
_entry.id   AF-C1N0U8-F1
#
_cell.length_a   1.000
_cell.length_b   1.000
_cell.length_c   1.000
_cell.angle_alpha   90.00
_cell.angle_beta   90.00
_cell.angle_gamma   90.00
#
_symmetry.space_group_name_H-M   'P 1'
#
loop_
_entity.id
_entity.type
_entity.pdbx_description
1 polymer ?
#
loop_
_entity_poly.entity_id
_entity_poly.type
_entity_poly.pdbx_seq_one_letter_code
_entity_poly.pdbx_strand_id
1 'polypeptide(L)'
;LVFDMAYDASATRAEIGALTRQVSMCVAANKRAKTPFLLAVAAPPGNNDDELPPASNSWRALPWESWGARVVDLDDENENENSAAASLTADARRVVYLTADSPNVLTDVAPGTALVLGGVVDHAEKPGMSLRRA
;
A
#
# COMPACT_ATOMS: atom_id res chain seq x y z
N LEU A 1 -4.46 -7.34 -3.37
CA LEU A 1 -3.12 -6.79 -3.09
C LEU A 1 -3.31 -5.37 -2.59
N VAL A 2 -2.91 -5.11 -1.36
CA VAL A 2 -3.08 -3.83 -0.68
C VAL A 2 -1.71 -3.16 -0.56
N PHE A 3 -1.61 -1.89 -0.95
CA PHE A 3 -0.45 -1.05 -0.66
C PHE A 3 -0.73 -0.21 0.58
N ASP A 4 0.01 -0.42 1.67
CA ASP A 4 -0.07 0.38 2.89
C ASP A 4 0.90 1.56 2.79
N MET A 5 0.37 2.74 2.48
CA MET A 5 1.12 3.94 2.12
C MET A 5 1.35 4.89 3.31
N ALA A 6 1.18 4.42 4.55
CA ALA A 6 1.29 5.23 5.75
C ALA A 6 2.73 5.50 6.24
N TYR A 7 3.71 5.39 5.34
CA TYR A 7 5.13 5.57 5.67
C TYR A 7 5.67 6.97 5.32
N ASP A 8 4.80 7.85 4.78
CA ASP A 8 5.16 9.17 4.23
C ASP A 8 5.97 10.04 5.18
N ALA A 9 5.60 10.08 6.47
CA ALA A 9 6.26 10.92 7.47
C ALA A 9 7.77 10.63 7.64
N SER A 10 8.20 9.43 7.24
CA SER A 10 9.60 8.96 7.33
C SER A 10 10.33 8.90 5.99
N ALA A 11 9.68 9.31 4.89
CA ALA A 11 10.19 9.20 3.54
C ALA A 11 10.74 10.52 3.00
N THR A 12 11.90 10.46 2.36
CA THR A 12 12.46 11.56 1.59
C THR A 12 11.74 11.71 0.25
N ARG A 13 11.87 12.88 -0.41
CA ARG A 13 11.31 13.09 -1.76
C ARG A 13 11.82 12.09 -2.79
N ALA A 14 13.08 11.65 -2.67
CA ALA A 14 13.67 10.66 -3.55
C ALA A 14 13.01 9.28 -3.34
N GLU A 15 12.82 8.87 -2.08
CA GLU A 15 12.13 7.62 -1.73
C GLU A 15 10.66 7.65 -2.18
N ILE A 16 9.96 8.77 -2.03
CA ILE A 16 8.58 8.95 -2.55
C ILE A 16 8.54 8.78 -4.07
N GLY A 17 9.48 9.38 -4.79
CA GLY A 17 9.59 9.23 -6.24
C GLY A 17 9.90 7.80 -6.68
N ALA A 18 10.78 7.11 -5.95
CA ALA A 18 11.09 5.71 -6.18
C ALA A 18 9.87 4.80 -5.93
N LEU A 19 9.15 5.04 -4.84
CA LEU A 19 7.92 4.33 -4.49
C LEU A 19 6.85 4.51 -5.57
N THR A 20 6.64 5.75 -6.02
CA THR A 20 5.71 6.11 -7.10
C THR A 20 5.99 5.29 -8.37
N ARG A 21 7.27 5.18 -8.74
CA ARG A 21 7.71 4.35 -9.87
C ARG A 21 7.45 2.86 -9.62
N GLN A 22 7.80 2.33 -8.45
CA GLN A 22 7.60 0.92 -8.11
C GLN A 22 6.13 0.51 -8.16
N VAL A 23 5.25 1.28 -7.52
CA VAL A 23 3.79 1.09 -7.57
C VAL A 23 3.28 1.08 -9.01
N SER A 24 3.68 2.07 -9.82
CA SER A 24 3.28 2.14 -11.23
C SER A 24 3.69 0.89 -12.01
N MET A 25 4.89 0.36 -11.75
CA MET A 25 5.36 -0.90 -12.34
C MET A 25 4.55 -2.10 -11.85
N CYS A 26 4.22 -2.18 -10.55
CA CYS A 26 3.38 -3.23 -9.98
C CYS A 26 1.99 -3.26 -10.63
N VAL A 27 1.35 -2.09 -10.79
CA VAL A 27 0.04 -1.97 -11.44
C VAL A 27 0.13 -2.41 -12.90
N ALA A 28 1.16 -1.95 -13.63
CA ALA A 28 1.36 -2.34 -15.02
C ALA A 28 1.63 -3.85 -15.19
N ALA A 29 2.38 -4.46 -14.27
CA ALA A 29 2.61 -5.91 -14.24
C ALA A 29 1.32 -6.66 -13.94
N ASN A 30 0.54 -6.19 -12.96
CA ASN A 30 -0.74 -6.80 -12.57
C ASN A 30 -1.74 -6.80 -13.73
N LYS A 31 -1.84 -5.69 -14.48
CA LYS A 31 -2.69 -5.58 -15.68
C LYS A 31 -2.36 -6.60 -16.78
N ARG A 32 -1.12 -7.09 -16.82
CA ARG A 32 -0.65 -8.08 -17.82
C ARG A 32 -0.56 -9.50 -17.25
N ALA A 33 -0.87 -9.68 -15.97
CA ALA A 33 -0.80 -10.99 -15.34
C ALA A 33 -1.91 -11.91 -15.86
N LYS A 34 -1.63 -13.21 -15.94
CA LYS A 34 -2.64 -14.23 -16.29
C LYS A 34 -3.82 -14.23 -15.31
N THR A 35 -3.55 -13.90 -14.05
CA THR A 35 -4.56 -13.79 -12.99
C THR A 35 -4.26 -12.53 -12.18
N PRO A 36 -4.83 -11.37 -12.56
CA PRO A 36 -4.61 -10.12 -11.85
C PRO A 36 -5.17 -10.14 -10.43
N PHE A 37 -4.46 -9.50 -9.51
CA PHE A 37 -4.99 -9.19 -8.19
C PHE A 37 -5.97 -8.01 -8.26
N LEU A 38 -6.99 -8.03 -7.41
CA LEU A 38 -7.71 -6.81 -7.03
C LEU A 38 -6.75 -5.89 -6.26
N LEU A 39 -6.70 -4.63 -6.66
CA LEU A 39 -5.79 -3.65 -6.07
C LEU A 39 -6.52 -2.79 -5.05
N ALA A 40 -5.83 -2.45 -3.97
CA ALA A 40 -6.29 -1.45 -3.02
C ALA A 40 -5.12 -0.67 -2.44
N VAL A 41 -5.42 0.52 -1.92
CA VAL A 41 -4.46 1.43 -1.30
C VAL A 41 -5.02 1.85 0.05
N ALA A 42 -4.21 1.70 1.09
CA ALA A 42 -4.45 2.25 2.41
C ALA A 42 -3.56 3.48 2.54
N ALA A 43 -4.14 4.67 2.66
CA ALA A 43 -3.38 5.92 2.72
C ALA A 43 -3.84 6.74 3.93
N PRO A 44 -2.93 7.34 4.72
CA PRO A 44 -3.36 8.32 5.74
C PRO A 44 -4.03 9.51 5.05
N PRO A 45 -4.98 10.19 5.71
CA PRO A 45 -5.62 11.37 5.17
C PRO A 45 -4.55 12.37 4.74
N GLY A 46 -4.69 12.87 3.52
CA GLY A 46 -3.79 13.91 3.02
C GLY A 46 -4.26 15.27 3.49
N ASN A 47 -3.32 16.19 3.73
CA ASN A 47 -3.63 17.60 3.51
C ASN A 47 -3.91 17.74 2.01
N ASN A 48 -5.20 17.69 1.66
CA ASN A 48 -5.86 17.89 0.37
C ASN A 48 -4.99 17.69 -0.88
N ASP A 49 -5.36 16.69 -1.69
CA ASP A 49 -4.86 16.44 -3.05
C ASP A 49 -4.89 17.68 -3.97
N ASP A 50 -5.58 18.75 -3.57
CA ASP A 50 -5.69 20.03 -4.26
C ASP A 50 -4.38 20.86 -4.31
N GLU A 51 -3.38 20.59 -3.47
CA GLU A 51 -2.12 21.37 -3.46
C GLU A 51 -0.95 20.72 -4.23
N LEU A 52 -1.06 19.42 -4.56
CA LEU A 52 -0.02 18.75 -5.33
C LEU A 52 -0.28 18.94 -6.82
N PRO A 53 0.66 19.55 -7.59
CA PRO A 53 0.48 19.67 -9.03
C PRO A 53 0.29 18.28 -9.65
N PRO A 54 -0.51 18.13 -10.74
CA PRO A 54 -0.75 16.86 -11.43
C PRO A 54 0.52 16.14 -11.91
N ALA A 55 1.65 16.85 -11.98
CA ALA A 55 2.97 16.34 -12.33
C ALA A 55 3.88 16.05 -11.12
N SER A 56 3.33 16.08 -9.90
CA SER A 56 4.10 15.75 -8.70
C SER A 56 4.53 14.28 -8.80
N ASN A 57 5.82 14.02 -8.54
CA ASN A 57 6.36 12.65 -8.48
C ASN A 57 5.98 12.01 -7.12
N SER A 58 4.68 12.03 -6.81
CA SER A 58 4.09 11.57 -5.58
C SER A 58 3.12 10.44 -5.88
N TRP A 59 3.18 9.39 -5.07
CA TRP A 59 2.29 8.25 -5.22
C TRP A 59 0.83 8.65 -4.97
N ARG A 60 0.59 9.76 -4.24
CA ARG A 60 -0.74 10.31 -3.96
C ARG A 60 -1.43 10.80 -5.25
N ALA A 61 -0.66 11.35 -6.18
CA ALA A 61 -1.15 11.84 -7.47
C ALA A 61 -1.34 10.73 -8.53
N LEU A 62 -1.08 9.46 -8.18
CA LEU A 62 -1.31 8.36 -9.11
C LEU A 62 -2.81 8.17 -9.35
N PRO A 63 -3.22 7.79 -10.57
CA PRO A 63 -4.64 7.68 -10.92
C PRO A 63 -5.22 6.34 -10.46
N TRP A 64 -5.23 6.13 -9.14
CA TRP A 64 -5.58 4.86 -8.46
C TRP A 64 -6.92 4.30 -8.89
N GLU A 65 -7.97 5.11 -8.88
CA GLU A 65 -9.31 4.70 -9.27
C GLU A 65 -9.38 4.32 -10.76
N SER A 66 -8.72 5.10 -11.63
CA SER A 66 -8.61 4.79 -13.06
C SER A 66 -7.77 3.53 -13.32
N TRP A 67 -6.95 3.12 -12.36
CA TRP A 67 -6.24 1.84 -12.36
C TRP A 67 -7.04 0.69 -11.76
N GLY A 68 -8.26 0.96 -11.27
CA GLY A 68 -9.14 -0.02 -10.64
C GLY A 68 -8.74 -0.37 -9.20
N ALA A 69 -7.94 0.49 -8.55
CA ALA A 69 -7.60 0.32 -7.15
C ALA A 69 -8.67 0.96 -6.26
N ARG A 70 -9.08 0.25 -5.21
CA ARG A 70 -9.92 0.82 -4.13
C ARG A 70 -9.04 1.64 -3.19
N VAL A 71 -9.35 2.92 -3.01
CA VAL A 71 -8.64 3.81 -2.07
C VAL A 71 -9.39 3.80 -0.74
N VAL A 72 -8.65 3.68 0.37
CA VAL A 72 -9.19 3.75 1.72
C VAL A 72 -8.33 4.70 2.54
N ASP A 73 -8.98 5.71 3.11
CA ASP A 73 -8.36 6.65 4.02
C ASP A 73 -8.19 6.03 5.40
N LEU A 74 -6.97 6.12 5.93
CA LEU A 74 -6.60 5.69 7.27
C LEU A 74 -6.77 6.90 8.21
N ASP A 75 -8.01 7.30 8.48
CA ASP A 75 -8.28 8.46 9.35
C ASP A 75 -7.64 8.27 10.74
N ASP A 76 -6.82 9.25 11.18
CA ASP A 76 -6.22 9.29 12.51
C ASP A 76 -7.28 9.45 13.63
N GLU A 77 -8.47 10.00 13.33
CA GLU A 77 -9.51 10.29 14.33
C GLU A 77 -10.42 9.10 14.67
N ASN A 78 -10.38 8.02 13.89
CA ASN A 78 -10.98 6.75 14.30
C ASN A 78 -9.86 5.85 14.84
N GLU A 79 -9.62 5.92 16.15
CA GLU A 79 -8.75 5.03 16.95
C GLU A 79 -9.14 3.53 16.89
N ASN A 80 -9.87 3.12 15.85
CA ASN A 80 -10.06 1.75 15.49
C ASN A 80 -9.26 1.50 14.20
N GLU A 81 -7.93 1.40 14.32
CA GLU A 81 -7.02 0.95 13.24
C GLU A 81 -7.52 -0.34 12.56
N ASN A 82 -8.30 -1.14 13.30
CA ASN A 82 -9.05 -2.30 12.80
C ASN A 82 -10.09 -1.97 11.73
N SER A 83 -10.59 -0.74 11.58
CA SER A 83 -11.73 -0.42 10.70
C SER A 83 -11.35 -0.21 9.24
N ALA A 84 -10.24 0.49 8.96
CA ALA A 84 -9.77 0.71 7.60
C ALA A 84 -9.09 -0.55 7.02
N ALA A 85 -8.30 -1.24 7.84
CA ALA A 85 -7.82 -2.58 7.52
C ALA A 85 -8.99 -3.55 7.29
N ALA A 86 -10.00 -3.57 8.18
CA ALA A 86 -11.20 -4.39 7.97
C ALA A 86 -11.99 -3.99 6.73
N SER A 87 -12.05 -2.71 6.33
CA SER A 87 -12.70 -2.29 5.08
C SER A 87 -11.93 -2.80 3.84
N LEU A 88 -10.61 -2.66 3.86
CA LEU A 88 -9.72 -3.16 2.81
C LEU A 88 -9.77 -4.67 2.65
N THR A 89 -10.06 -5.37 3.75
CA THR A 89 -10.04 -6.83 3.82
C THR A 89 -11.39 -7.44 4.19
N ALA A 90 -12.50 -6.69 4.07
CA ALA A 90 -13.82 -7.12 4.55
C ALA A 90 -14.26 -8.42 3.87
N ASP A 91 -13.95 -8.52 2.58
CA ASP A 91 -14.24 -9.67 1.74
C ASP A 91 -13.12 -10.72 1.77
N ALA A 92 -12.01 -10.43 2.46
CA ALA A 92 -10.88 -11.33 2.55
C ALA A 92 -11.12 -12.37 3.65
N ARG A 93 -10.96 -13.64 3.29
CA ARG A 93 -10.97 -14.74 4.25
C ARG A 93 -9.72 -14.74 5.14
N ARG A 94 -8.63 -14.14 4.64
CA ARG A 94 -7.34 -14.09 5.30
C ARG A 94 -6.63 -12.79 4.95
N VAL A 95 -5.97 -12.19 5.94
CA VAL A 95 -5.07 -11.05 5.74
C VAL A 95 -3.65 -11.51 6.06
N VAL A 96 -2.69 -11.14 5.20
CA VAL A 96 -1.27 -11.44 5.40
C VAL A 96 -0.46 -10.20 5.09
N TYR A 97 0.19 -9.63 6.10
CA TYR A 97 1.18 -8.58 5.92
C TYR A 97 2.50 -9.20 5.49
N LEU A 98 3.03 -8.79 4.34
CA LEU A 98 4.29 -9.27 3.81
C LEU A 98 5.42 -8.37 4.31
N THR A 99 6.31 -8.94 5.11
CA THR A 99 7.51 -8.29 5.62
C THR A 99 8.66 -9.30 5.65
N ALA A 100 9.86 -8.85 5.29
CA ALA A 100 11.07 -9.68 5.31
C ALA A 100 11.47 -10.09 6.73
N ASP A 101 11.05 -9.32 7.75
CA ASP A 101 11.35 -9.57 9.16
C ASP A 101 10.44 -10.62 9.81
N SER A 102 9.45 -11.14 9.08
CA SER A 102 8.52 -12.15 9.61
C SER A 102 9.24 -13.48 9.86
N PRO A 103 9.03 -14.14 11.02
CA PRO A 103 9.53 -15.50 11.22
C PRO A 103 8.75 -16.55 10.41
N ASN A 104 7.62 -16.17 9.81
CA ASN A 104 6.75 -17.06 9.06
C ASN A 104 7.10 -17.03 7.57
N VAL A 105 7.16 -18.22 6.95
CA VAL A 105 7.35 -18.36 5.50
C VAL A 105 6.00 -18.50 4.81
N LEU A 106 5.71 -17.61 3.86
CA LEU A 106 4.53 -17.75 3.00
C LEU A 106 4.82 -18.77 1.89
N THR A 107 4.17 -19.93 1.94
CA THR A 107 4.38 -21.02 0.98
C THR A 107 3.36 -21.05 -0.16
N ASP A 108 2.21 -20.40 0.00
CA ASP A 108 1.12 -20.38 -0.99
C ASP A 108 0.26 -19.12 -0.87
N VAL A 109 -0.36 -18.70 -1.97
CA VAL A 109 -1.31 -17.57 -2.03
C VAL A 109 -2.69 -18.10 -2.42
N ALA A 110 -3.52 -18.36 -1.41
CA ALA A 110 -4.87 -18.85 -1.61
C ALA A 110 -5.84 -17.74 -2.06
N PRO A 111 -6.83 -18.04 -2.93
CA PRO A 111 -7.91 -17.11 -3.26
C PRO A 111 -8.62 -16.57 -2.02
N GLY A 112 -9.04 -15.31 -2.07
CA GLY A 112 -9.64 -14.61 -0.92
C GLY A 112 -8.63 -14.15 0.14
N THR A 113 -7.33 -14.25 -0.13
CA THR A 113 -6.28 -13.68 0.74
C THR A 113 -5.98 -12.24 0.34
N ALA A 114 -6.09 -11.31 1.28
CA ALA A 114 -5.56 -9.96 1.17
C ALA A 114 -4.07 -9.97 1.56
N LEU A 115 -3.20 -9.79 0.57
CA LEU A 115 -1.77 -9.57 0.78
C LEU A 115 -1.53 -8.06 0.94
N VAL A 116 -0.92 -7.66 2.06
CA VAL A 116 -0.55 -6.27 2.35
C VAL A 116 0.94 -6.08 2.14
N LEU A 117 1.31 -5.07 1.36
CA LEU A 117 2.68 -4.63 1.12
C LEU A 117 2.90 -3.28 1.78
N GLY A 118 4.00 -3.13 2.52
CA GLY A 118 4.44 -1.83 3.00
C GLY A 118 4.87 -0.94 1.83
N GLY A 119 4.20 0.19 1.66
CA GLY A 119 4.51 1.22 0.68
C GLY A 119 5.69 2.07 1.13
N VAL A 120 6.87 1.46 1.21
CA VAL A 120 8.12 2.12 1.62
C VAL A 120 9.24 1.76 0.66
N VAL A 121 10.08 2.74 0.36
CA VAL A 121 11.41 2.51 -0.23
C VAL A 121 12.43 2.95 0.80
N ASP A 122 13.32 2.05 1.17
CA ASP A 122 14.38 2.31 2.13
C ASP A 122 15.74 2.29 1.42
N HIS A 123 16.28 3.46 1.10
CA HIS A 123 17.65 3.53 0.55
C HIS A 123 18.73 3.23 1.60
N ALA A 124 18.35 3.26 2.88
CA ALA A 124 19.09 2.72 4.02
C ALA A 124 18.14 1.81 4.82
N GLU A 125 18.62 0.65 5.25
CA GLU A 125 17.82 -0.39 5.90
C GLU A 125 17.00 0.16 7.08
N LYS A 126 15.70 -0.12 7.12
CA LYS A 126 14.79 0.24 8.22
C LYS A 126 14.20 -1.01 8.91
N PRO A 127 15.01 -1.80 9.66
CA PRO A 127 14.58 -3.10 10.17
C PRO A 127 13.33 -3.04 11.06
N GLY A 128 12.42 -3.99 10.84
CA GLY A 128 11.21 -4.19 11.65
C GLY A 128 10.13 -3.13 11.46
N MET A 129 10.30 -2.17 10.53
CA MET A 129 9.34 -1.08 10.33
C MET A 129 7.96 -1.61 9.93
N SER A 130 7.90 -2.48 8.92
CA SER A 130 6.65 -3.11 8.51
C SER A 130 6.16 -4.18 9.49
N LEU A 131 7.06 -4.88 10.19
CA LEU A 131 6.66 -5.88 11.19
C LEU A 131 5.95 -5.25 12.38
N ARG A 132 6.38 -4.07 12.84
CA ARG A 132 5.71 -3.35 13.95
C ARG A 132 4.32 -2.82 13.58
N ARG A 133 4.04 -2.69 12.28
CA ARG A 133 2.76 -2.18 11.75
C ARG A 133 1.78 -3.30 11.38
N ALA A 134 2.28 -4.52 11.20
CA ALA A 134 1.52 -5.73 10.88
C ALA A 134 0.74 -6.27 12.08
#